data_AF-A0A6H9HA73-F1
#
_entry.id   AF-A0A6H9HA73-F1
#
_cell.length_a   1.000
_cell.length_b   1.000
_cell.length_c   1.000
_cell.angle_alpha   90.00
_cell.angle_beta   90.00
_cell.angle_gamma   90.00
#
_symmetry.space_group_name_H-M   'P 1'
#
loop_
_entity.id
_entity.type
_entity.pdbx_description
1 polymer ?
#
loop_
_entity_poly.entity_id
_entity_poly.type
_entity_poly.pdbx_seq_one_letter_code
_entity_poly.pdbx_strand_id
1 'polypeptide(L)' 'MDDNAEKARAMSDRQLVEVWDAVEDGENLTELEAAVIAEIERRELDL' A
#
# COMPACT_ATOMS: atom_id res chain seq x y z
N MET A 1 14.77 3.83 9.43
CA MET A 1 13.58 2.96 9.24
C MET A 1 12.83 3.57 8.08
N ASP A 2 12.22 2.75 7.23
CA ASP A 2 11.46 3.25 6.10
C ASP A 2 10.05 3.58 6.62
N ASP A 3 9.81 4.84 6.95
CA ASP A 3 8.60 5.29 7.69
C ASP A 3 7.30 4.91 6.95
N ASN A 4 7.34 4.84 5.62
CA ASN A 4 6.20 4.43 4.80
C ASN A 4 5.93 2.92 4.87
N ALA A 5 6.98 2.09 4.92
CA ALA A 5 6.82 0.65 5.08
C ALA A 5 6.25 0.29 6.46
N GLU A 6 6.66 1.00 7.52
CA GLU A 6 6.08 0.82 8.86
C GLU A 6 4.60 1.25 8.87
N LYS A 7 4.30 2.38 8.22
CA LYS A 7 2.92 2.87 8.10
C LYS A 7 2.02 1.90 7.34
N ALA A 8 2.48 1.34 6.22
CA ALA A 8 1.72 0.33 5.46
C ALA A 8 1.49 -0.95 6.29
N ARG A 9 2.50 -1.43 7.01
CA ARG A 9 2.35 -2.60 7.91
C ARG A 9 1.35 -2.37 9.05
N ALA A 10 1.22 -1.15 9.53
CA ALA A 10 0.25 -0.78 10.55
C ALA A 10 -1.19 -0.66 10.02
N MET A 11 -1.38 -0.60 8.69
CA MET A 11 -2.72 -0.56 8.08
C MET A 11 -3.41 -1.93 8.16
N SER A 12 -4.73 -1.88 8.33
CA SER A 12 -5.60 -3.03 8.11
C SER A 12 -5.72 -3.34 6.61
N ASP A 13 -6.11 -4.57 6.27
CA ASP A 13 -6.27 -5.00 4.88
C ASP A 13 -7.24 -4.08 4.12
N ARG A 14 -8.36 -3.71 4.75
CA ARG A 14 -9.31 -2.74 4.19
C ARG A 14 -8.66 -1.40 3.86
N GLN A 15 -7.82 -0.87 4.73
CA GLN A 15 -7.16 0.42 4.51
C GLN A 15 -6.11 0.33 3.40
N LEU A 16 -5.41 -0.80 3.29
CA LEU A 16 -4.47 -1.04 2.19
C LEU A 16 -5.21 -1.01 0.84
N VAL A 17 -6.34 -1.72 0.75
CA VAL A 17 -7.19 -1.74 -0.45
C VAL A 17 -7.74 -0.34 -0.75
N GLU A 18 -8.29 0.36 0.25
CA GLU A 18 -8.82 1.73 0.07
C GLU A 18 -7.76 2.72 -0.42
N VAL A 19 -6.50 2.60 0.04
CA VAL A 19 -5.40 3.43 -0.46
C VAL A 19 -5.03 3.05 -1.89
N TRP A 20 -5.00 1.74 -2.21
CA TRP A 20 -4.72 1.28 -3.57
C TRP A 20 -5.82 1.69 -4.57
N ASP A 21 -7.09 1.58 -4.20
CA ASP A 21 -8.24 2.03 -5.00
C ASP A 21 -8.23 3.54 -5.26
N ALA A 22 -7.57 4.32 -4.39
CA ALA A 22 -7.44 5.76 -4.52
C ALA A 22 -6.23 6.20 -5.38
N VAL A 23 -5.39 5.27 -5.84
CA VAL A 23 -4.24 5.57 -6.70
C VAL A 23 -4.74 6.02 -8.08
N GLU A 24 -4.44 7.26 -8.44
CA GLU A 24 -4.83 7.84 -9.74
C GLU A 24 -3.81 7.54 -10.87
N ASP A 25 -2.54 7.37 -10.51
CA ASP A 25 -1.43 7.10 -11.45
C ASP A 25 -0.59 5.92 -10.97
N GLY A 26 -0.93 4.73 -11.46
CA GLY A 26 -0.22 3.49 -11.16
C GLY A 26 1.19 3.41 -11.77
N GLU A 27 1.55 4.30 -12.69
CA GLU A 27 2.89 4.36 -13.29
C GLU A 27 3.85 5.24 -12.49
N ASN A 28 3.32 6.17 -11.66
CA ASN A 28 4.10 7.08 -10.82
C ASN A 28 3.64 7.05 -9.35
N LEU A 29 3.81 5.88 -8.71
CA LEU A 29 3.48 5.72 -7.30
C LEU A 29 4.34 6.62 -6.40
N THR A 30 3.70 7.25 -5.43
CA THR A 30 4.38 7.85 -4.28
C THR A 30 5.05 6.78 -3.42
N GLU A 31 5.99 7.19 -2.57
CA GLU A 31 6.68 6.26 -1.66
C GLU A 31 5.72 5.51 -0.71
N LEU A 32 4.59 6.12 -0.35
CA LEU A 32 3.56 5.47 0.45
C LEU A 32 2.77 4.45 -0.37
N GLU A 33 2.35 4.78 -1.58
CA GLU A 33 1.58 3.87 -2.44
C GLU A 33 2.41 2.65 -2.85
N ALA A 34 3.71 2.85 -3.13
CA ALA A 34 4.67 1.77 -3.35
C ALA A 34 4.80 0.86 -2.12
N ALA A 35 4.79 1.43 -0.91
CA ALA A 35 4.81 0.65 0.32
C ALA A 35 3.48 -0.10 0.56
N VAL A 36 2.35 0.49 0.17
CA VAL A 36 1.02 -0.13 0.26
C VAL A 36 0.90 -1.33 -0.67
N ILE A 37 1.29 -1.21 -1.95
CA ILE A 37 1.26 -2.35 -2.88
C ILE A 37 2.21 -3.47 -2.43
N ALA A 38 3.42 -3.13 -1.97
CA ALA A 38 4.34 -4.12 -1.45
C ALA A 38 3.77 -4.87 -0.23
N GLU A 39 2.99 -4.18 0.62
CA GLU A 39 2.34 -4.81 1.77
C GLU A 39 1.12 -5.66 1.38
N ILE A 40 0.35 -5.23 0.38
CA ILE A 40 -0.75 -6.01 -0.21
C ILE A 40 -0.21 -7.32 -0.80
N GLU A 41 0.85 -7.23 -1.62
CA GLU A 41 1.52 -8.40 -2.21
C GLU A 41 2.07 -9.33 -1.13
N ARG A 42 2.68 -8.78 -0.08
CA ARG A 42 3.22 -9.57 1.05
C ARG A 42 2.12 -10.31 1.82
N ARG A 43 0.92 -9.74 1.90
CA ARG A 43 -0.24 -10.32 2.60
C ARG A 43 -1.09 -11.23 1.70
N GLU A 44 -0.76 -11.30 0.40
CA GLU A 44 -1.54 -12.04 -0.59
C GLU A 44 -3.02 -11.60 -0.57
N LEU A 45 -3.28 -10.29 -0.41
CA LEU A 45 -4.65 -9.78 -0.46
C LEU A 45 -5.16 -9.84 -1.91
N ASP A 46 -6.35 -10.41 -2.08
CA ASP A 46 -7.05 -10.38 -3.35
C ASP A 46 -7.62 -8.95 -3.53
N LEU A 47 -7.11 -8.24 -4.53
CA LEU A 47 -7.51 -6.89 -4.92
C LEU A 47 -8.61 -6.93 -5.98
#